data_AF-A0A941TYI3-F1
#
_entry.id   AF-A0A941TYI3-F1
#
_cell.length_a   1.000
_cell.length_b   1.000
_cell.length_c   1.000
_cell.angle_alpha   90.00
_cell.angle_beta   90.00
_cell.angle_gamma   90.00
#
_symmetry.space_group_name_H-M   'P 1'
#
loop_
_entity.id
_entity.type
_entity.pdbx_description
1 polymer ?
#
loop_
_entity_poly.entity_id
_entity_poly.type
_entity_poly.pdbx_seq_one_letter_code
_entity_poly.pdbx_strand_id
1 'polypeptide(L)'
;MQKEAFIGWLVCHGNQPNSAASRASGCKRVESHYSDLDALSPNGFLRLLEEFDPNACAGKHKIPISGNYYNGTAALKSSLELYRKFRFDQEPNPASPTSEPAPEPPMPVHAYWPEWESPSEEDSLHLAQVLTRHTQFLHPDIVRRVVEDNERHAARWGARLVELGVATDAYLWPRSPCAFPGVRRYTGSAEIAKFRGHKPGDGSPPPGAVAIDDNDYPKHLWSFLFRGKPFQKHGPKGYNLAHVVDHKDHGNRAAEHFELAQGASVEGRLYGLFTCPTNTVFVPLGLLKPTDFHPKVRGLLIRKAQALYGSCCSIVPPFMSLRECGDSRWSIDRFEWAEPVGDPAHLDKFLAFRNERLDKLLAQAGPTPAS
;
A
#
# COMPACT_ATOMS: atom_id res chain seq x y z
N MET A 1 -8.08 -31.45 17.95
CA MET A 1 -7.60 -30.34 18.82
C MET A 1 -8.77 -29.63 19.52
N GLN A 2 -8.61 -29.31 20.81
CA GLN A 2 -9.54 -28.53 21.64
C GLN A 2 -9.47 -27.04 21.27
N LYS A 3 -9.95 -26.71 20.07
CA LYS A 3 -9.74 -25.41 19.42
C LYS A 3 -10.29 -24.24 20.22
N GLU A 4 -11.54 -24.31 20.66
CA GLU A 4 -12.22 -23.23 21.36
C GLU A 4 -11.61 -22.99 22.75
N ALA A 5 -11.31 -24.08 23.49
CA ALA A 5 -10.65 -24.02 24.78
C ALA A 5 -9.22 -23.45 24.66
N PHE A 6 -8.49 -23.80 23.60
CA PHE A 6 -7.16 -23.25 23.34
C PHE A 6 -7.19 -21.76 22.98
N ILE A 7 -8.17 -21.33 22.18
CA ILE A 7 -8.35 -19.90 21.88
C ILE A 7 -8.64 -19.14 23.18
N GLY A 8 -9.55 -19.64 24.01
CA GLY A 8 -9.84 -19.05 25.33
C GLY A 8 -8.58 -18.97 26.19
N TRP A 9 -7.82 -20.05 26.29
CA TRP A 9 -6.56 -20.08 27.03
C TRP A 9 -5.56 -19.05 26.50
N LEU A 10 -5.36 -18.94 25.19
CA LEU A 10 -4.44 -17.96 24.59
C LEU A 10 -4.83 -16.51 24.91
N VAL A 11 -6.13 -16.21 24.87
CA VAL A 11 -6.65 -14.87 25.22
C VAL A 11 -6.43 -14.58 26.70
N CYS A 12 -6.70 -15.54 27.59
CA CYS A 12 -6.37 -15.42 29.02
C CYS A 12 -4.87 -15.20 29.27
N HIS A 13 -4.01 -15.71 28.37
CA HIS A 13 -2.55 -15.53 28.43
C HIS A 13 -2.06 -14.34 27.58
N GLY A 14 -2.91 -13.32 27.38
CA GLY A 14 -2.52 -12.01 26.82
C GLY A 14 -2.42 -11.93 25.30
N ASN A 15 -2.86 -12.96 24.56
CA ASN A 15 -2.90 -12.88 23.10
C ASN A 15 -4.14 -12.13 22.61
N GLN A 16 -3.97 -11.28 21.59
CA GLN A 16 -5.10 -10.64 20.92
C GLN A 16 -6.01 -11.69 20.25
N PRO A 17 -7.35 -11.50 20.19
CA PRO A 17 -8.28 -12.50 19.65
C PRO A 17 -7.93 -12.99 18.24
N ASN A 18 -7.56 -12.08 17.34
CA ASN A 18 -7.16 -12.41 15.97
C ASN A 18 -5.85 -13.23 15.93
N SER A 19 -4.89 -12.91 16.79
CA SER A 19 -3.65 -13.66 16.93
C SER A 19 -3.90 -15.06 17.50
N ALA A 20 -4.78 -15.18 18.50
CA ALA A 20 -5.18 -16.46 19.07
C ALA A 20 -5.86 -17.37 18.02
N ALA A 21 -6.78 -16.80 17.23
CA ALA A 21 -7.43 -17.51 16.12
C ALA A 21 -6.42 -17.97 15.06
N SER A 22 -5.43 -17.13 14.71
CA SER A 22 -4.37 -17.48 13.77
C SER A 22 -3.49 -18.62 14.30
N ARG A 23 -3.13 -18.61 15.59
CA ARG A 23 -2.33 -19.66 16.24
C ARG A 23 -3.09 -20.99 16.26
N ALA A 24 -4.37 -20.97 16.62
CA ALA A 24 -5.23 -22.15 16.58
C ALA A 24 -5.39 -22.70 15.16
N SER A 25 -5.50 -21.81 14.15
CA SER A 25 -5.51 -22.22 12.75
C SER A 25 -4.19 -22.89 12.32
N GLY A 26 -3.06 -22.45 12.86
CA GLY A 26 -1.75 -23.09 12.67
C GLY A 26 -1.73 -24.52 13.20
N CYS A 27 -2.21 -24.75 14.42
CA CYS A 27 -2.32 -26.09 15.01
C CYS A 27 -3.27 -26.99 14.20
N LYS A 28 -4.43 -26.48 13.78
CA LYS A 28 -5.39 -27.24 12.97
C LYS A 28 -4.80 -27.66 11.62
N ARG A 29 -3.95 -26.81 11.03
CA ARG A 29 -3.22 -27.15 9.81
C ARG A 29 -2.23 -28.29 10.04
N VAL A 30 -1.53 -28.32 11.18
CA VAL A 30 -0.65 -29.44 11.53
C VAL A 30 -1.43 -30.73 11.71
N GLU A 31 -2.54 -30.67 12.44
CA GLU A 31 -3.44 -31.81 12.69
C GLU A 31 -3.93 -32.45 11.37
N SER A 32 -4.21 -31.62 10.36
CA SER A 32 -4.68 -32.07 9.04
C SER A 32 -3.65 -32.92 8.25
N HIS A 33 -2.36 -32.85 8.61
CA HIS A 33 -1.27 -33.54 7.91
C HIS A 33 -0.56 -34.62 8.74
N TYR A 34 -0.83 -34.66 10.04
CA TYR A 34 -0.17 -35.56 10.98
C TYR A 34 -1.19 -36.48 11.64
N SER A 35 -1.68 -36.09 12.80
CA SER A 35 -2.62 -36.84 13.61
C SER A 35 -3.31 -35.86 14.56
N ASP A 36 -4.38 -36.33 15.20
CA ASP A 36 -5.09 -35.58 16.23
C ASP A 36 -4.12 -35.15 17.34
N LEU A 37 -3.95 -33.84 17.49
CA LEU A 37 -3.10 -33.25 18.51
C LEU A 37 -3.63 -33.56 19.93
N ASP A 38 -4.92 -33.87 20.07
CA ASP A 38 -5.55 -34.30 21.32
C ASP A 38 -5.16 -35.69 21.76
N ALA A 39 -4.87 -36.58 20.82
CA ALA A 39 -4.47 -37.96 21.09
C ALA A 39 -2.96 -38.12 21.41
N LEU A 40 -2.14 -37.08 21.22
CA LEU A 40 -0.70 -37.16 21.43
C LEU A 40 -0.34 -37.18 22.92
N SER A 41 0.61 -38.05 23.28
CA SER A 41 1.29 -38.00 24.58
C SER A 41 2.33 -36.88 24.62
N PRO A 42 2.80 -36.43 25.82
CA PRO A 42 3.84 -35.41 25.92
C PRO A 42 5.09 -35.71 25.07
N ASN A 43 5.55 -36.97 25.10
CA ASN A 43 6.70 -37.44 24.32
C ASN A 43 6.39 -37.49 22.81
N GLY A 44 5.17 -37.85 22.42
CA GLY A 44 4.71 -37.78 21.04
C GLY A 44 4.70 -36.35 20.50
N PHE A 45 4.32 -35.39 21.35
CA PHE A 45 4.30 -33.97 21.01
C PHE A 45 5.71 -33.39 20.83
N LEU A 46 6.69 -33.82 21.65
CA LEU A 46 8.10 -33.44 21.50
C LEU A 46 8.69 -33.96 20.18
N ARG A 47 8.44 -35.22 19.83
CA ARG A 47 8.86 -35.79 18.54
C ARG A 47 8.25 -35.05 17.36
N LEU A 48 6.97 -34.68 17.45
CA LEU A 48 6.33 -33.85 16.43
C LEU A 48 7.03 -32.49 16.30
N LEU A 49 7.36 -31.82 17.41
CA LEU A 49 8.06 -30.52 17.40
C LEU A 49 9.45 -30.57 16.75
N GLU A 50 10.17 -31.69 16.87
CA GLU A 50 11.48 -31.90 16.24
C GLU A 50 11.40 -31.89 14.70
N GLU A 51 10.27 -32.28 14.11
CA GLU A 51 10.06 -32.19 12.67
C GLU A 51 9.91 -30.75 12.17
N PHE A 52 9.59 -29.81 13.07
CA PHE A 52 9.45 -28.39 12.78
C PHE A 52 10.68 -27.58 13.17
N ASP A 53 11.87 -28.19 13.29
CA ASP A 53 13.12 -27.46 13.47
C ASP A 53 13.52 -26.70 12.19
N PRO A 54 13.51 -25.36 12.18
CA PRO A 54 13.81 -24.58 10.99
C PRO A 54 15.30 -24.61 10.60
N ASN A 55 16.19 -25.10 11.48
CA ASN A 55 17.63 -25.21 11.23
C ASN A 55 18.07 -26.62 10.75
N ALA A 56 17.18 -27.61 10.82
CA ALA A 56 17.44 -28.92 10.23
C ALA A 56 17.33 -28.82 8.69
N CYS A 57 18.10 -29.63 7.94
CA CYS A 57 18.00 -29.70 6.48
C CYS A 57 16.54 -29.70 6.01
N ALA A 58 16.23 -28.85 5.04
CA ALA A 58 14.87 -28.62 4.55
C ALA A 58 14.12 -29.94 4.26
N GLY A 59 12.86 -30.04 4.71
CA GLY A 59 11.95 -31.11 4.29
C GLY A 59 11.59 -32.19 5.31
N LYS A 60 11.74 -31.97 6.63
CA LYS A 60 11.29 -32.96 7.63
C LYS A 60 9.77 -33.05 7.76
N HIS A 61 9.05 -31.92 7.68
CA HIS A 61 7.60 -31.93 7.87
C HIS A 61 6.78 -31.95 6.58
N LYS A 62 5.62 -32.62 6.61
CA LYS A 62 4.77 -32.92 5.43
C LYS A 62 3.90 -31.75 4.93
N ILE A 63 3.99 -30.59 5.57
CA ILE A 63 3.11 -29.44 5.32
C ILE A 63 3.69 -28.54 4.21
N PRO A 64 2.97 -28.33 3.10
CA PRO A 64 3.42 -27.43 2.03
C PRO A 64 3.37 -25.96 2.51
N ILE A 65 4.43 -25.18 2.28
CA ILE A 65 4.50 -23.75 2.65
C ILE A 65 4.59 -22.91 1.38
N SER A 66 3.58 -22.08 1.12
CA SER A 66 3.53 -21.11 0.03
C SER A 66 4.27 -19.82 0.41
N GLY A 67 5.59 -19.87 0.50
CA GLY A 67 6.40 -18.71 0.91
C GLY A 67 7.77 -19.10 1.44
N ASN A 68 8.35 -18.23 2.26
CA ASN A 68 9.61 -18.55 2.92
C ASN A 68 9.40 -19.76 3.87
N TYR A 69 10.01 -20.89 3.51
CA TYR A 69 9.90 -22.15 4.24
C TYR A 69 10.30 -21.98 5.71
N TYR A 70 11.45 -21.35 5.98
CA TYR A 70 11.97 -21.11 7.33
C TYR A 70 10.96 -20.37 8.22
N ASN A 71 10.43 -19.24 7.75
CA ASN A 71 9.48 -18.44 8.51
C ASN A 71 8.14 -19.16 8.71
N GLY A 72 7.68 -19.90 7.70
CA GLY A 72 6.45 -20.69 7.79
C GLY A 72 6.58 -21.85 8.79
N THR A 73 7.72 -22.55 8.78
CA THR A 73 8.04 -23.63 9.72
C THR A 73 8.14 -23.09 11.15
N ALA A 74 8.84 -21.96 11.35
CA ALA A 74 8.97 -21.31 12.66
C ALA A 74 7.61 -20.89 13.23
N ALA A 75 6.70 -20.36 12.40
CA ALA A 75 5.36 -19.97 12.83
C ALA A 75 4.50 -21.17 13.26
N LEU A 76 4.59 -22.30 12.55
CA LEU A 76 3.91 -23.54 12.91
C LEU A 76 4.48 -24.14 14.20
N LYS A 77 5.82 -24.19 14.33
CA LYS A 77 6.51 -24.63 15.55
C LYS A 77 6.04 -23.83 16.77
N SER A 78 6.05 -22.51 16.66
CA SER A 78 5.64 -21.62 17.76
C SER A 78 4.15 -21.80 18.13
N SER A 79 3.29 -22.16 17.18
CA SER A 79 1.88 -22.47 17.47
C SER A 79 1.75 -23.81 18.21
N LEU A 80 2.51 -24.83 17.80
CA LEU A 80 2.55 -26.14 18.46
C LEU A 80 3.13 -26.05 19.88
N GLU A 81 4.17 -25.26 20.11
CA GLU A 81 4.75 -25.05 21.44
C GLU A 81 3.73 -24.47 22.42
N LEU A 82 2.92 -23.50 21.98
CA LEU A 82 1.84 -22.94 22.81
C LEU A 82 0.73 -23.96 23.07
N TYR A 83 0.37 -24.79 22.08
CA TYR A 83 -0.62 -25.85 22.27
C TYR A 83 -0.13 -26.93 23.23
N ARG A 84 1.16 -27.28 23.18
CA ARG A 84 1.79 -28.19 24.14
C ARG A 84 1.69 -27.65 25.56
N LYS A 85 2.01 -26.36 25.76
CA LYS A 85 1.88 -25.69 27.07
C LYS A 85 0.44 -25.78 27.59
N PHE A 86 -0.54 -25.42 26.75
CA PHE A 86 -1.96 -25.53 27.09
C PHE A 86 -2.37 -26.95 27.53
N ARG A 87 -1.80 -27.99 26.91
CA ARG A 87 -2.21 -29.39 27.13
C ARG A 87 -1.53 -30.09 28.29
N PHE A 88 -0.25 -29.78 28.53
CA PHE A 88 0.59 -30.55 29.45
C PHE A 88 1.21 -29.72 30.57
N ASP A 89 1.37 -28.42 30.36
CA ASP A 89 1.90 -27.51 31.36
C ASP A 89 0.70 -26.82 32.04
N GLN A 90 -0.11 -27.61 32.75
CA GLN A 90 -1.17 -27.07 33.61
C GLN A 90 -0.52 -26.44 34.85
N GLU A 91 -0.40 -25.11 34.89
CA GLU A 91 -0.36 -24.45 36.20
C GLU A 91 -1.72 -24.65 36.90
N PRO A 92 -1.74 -24.86 38.23
CA PRO A 92 -2.96 -25.12 38.97
C PRO A 92 -3.87 -23.89 38.92
N ASN A 93 -4.99 -24.00 38.22
CA ASN A 93 -6.06 -23.01 38.28
C ASN A 93 -6.92 -23.27 39.53
N PRO A 94 -7.05 -22.32 40.47
CA PRO A 94 -7.95 -22.48 41.60
C PRO A 94 -9.41 -22.41 41.11
N ALA A 95 -10.15 -23.48 41.37
CA ALA A 95 -11.61 -23.59 41.46
C ALA A 95 -12.47 -23.07 40.29
N SER A 96 -13.20 -24.00 39.66
CA SER A 96 -14.43 -23.73 38.92
C SER A 96 -15.47 -23.03 39.79
N PRO A 97 -16.17 -22.00 39.30
CA PRO A 97 -17.48 -21.64 39.82
C PRO A 97 -18.59 -22.07 38.85
N THR A 98 -19.62 -22.63 39.49
CA THR A 98 -21.01 -22.71 39.04
C THR A 98 -21.50 -21.47 38.31
N SER A 99 -22.44 -21.68 37.41
CA SER A 99 -23.18 -20.73 36.59
C SER A 99 -23.69 -19.50 37.35
N GLU A 100 -22.90 -18.44 37.36
CA GLU A 100 -23.34 -17.04 37.47
C GLU A 100 -22.99 -16.34 36.15
N PRO A 101 -23.75 -15.30 35.72
CA PRO A 101 -23.38 -14.55 34.53
C PRO A 101 -21.97 -14.03 34.71
N ALA A 102 -21.10 -14.40 33.77
CA ALA A 102 -19.68 -14.10 33.83
C ALA A 102 -19.48 -12.61 34.15
N PRO A 103 -18.67 -12.26 35.16
CA PRO A 103 -18.25 -10.88 35.32
C PRO A 103 -17.65 -10.43 34.00
N GLU A 104 -18.07 -9.26 33.51
CA GLU A 104 -17.49 -8.69 32.30
C GLU A 104 -15.97 -8.81 32.40
N PRO A 105 -15.30 -9.36 31.37
CA PRO A 105 -13.86 -9.57 31.42
C PRO A 105 -13.23 -8.23 31.83
N PRO A 106 -12.38 -8.19 32.86
CA PRO A 106 -11.72 -6.96 33.25
C PRO A 106 -11.08 -6.41 31.99
N MET A 107 -11.42 -5.17 31.64
CA MET A 107 -10.85 -4.52 30.46
C MET A 107 -9.34 -4.77 30.51
N PRO A 108 -8.72 -5.17 29.39
CA PRO A 108 -7.29 -5.45 29.38
C PRO A 108 -6.61 -4.23 29.98
N VAL A 109 -5.99 -4.43 31.14
CA VAL A 109 -5.08 -3.44 31.71
C VAL A 109 -3.93 -3.45 30.73
N HIS A 110 -4.04 -2.64 29.68
CA HIS A 110 -2.94 -2.35 28.79
C HIS A 110 -1.80 -2.00 29.72
N ALA A 111 -0.73 -2.80 29.70
CA ALA A 111 0.51 -2.39 30.32
C ALA A 111 0.74 -0.96 29.84
N TYR A 112 0.68 0.00 30.77
CA TYR A 112 0.76 1.42 30.46
C TYR A 112 2.17 1.63 29.91
N TRP A 113 2.29 1.55 28.59
CA TRP A 113 3.49 1.98 27.91
C TRP A 113 3.68 3.46 28.26
N PRO A 114 4.91 3.90 28.50
CA PRO A 114 5.15 5.31 28.73
C PRO A 114 4.64 6.09 27.52
N GLU A 115 3.86 7.12 27.79
CA GLU A 115 3.59 8.15 26.78
C GLU A 115 4.88 8.93 26.59
N TRP A 116 5.33 9.02 25.35
CA TRP A 116 6.46 9.87 24.98
C TRP A 116 5.94 11.15 24.35
N GLU A 117 6.62 12.26 24.62
CA GLU A 117 6.33 13.53 23.98
C GLU A 117 6.39 13.37 22.46
N SER A 118 5.36 13.86 21.79
CA SER A 118 5.35 13.96 20.33
C SER A 118 6.02 15.27 19.90
N PRO A 119 6.63 15.31 18.70
CA PRO A 119 7.21 16.55 18.17
C PRO A 119 6.22 17.70 18.22
N SER A 120 6.70 18.88 18.60
CA SER A 120 5.92 20.11 18.57
C SER A 120 5.66 20.55 17.13
N GLU A 121 4.78 21.53 16.96
CA GLU A 121 4.57 22.14 15.65
C GLU A 121 5.84 22.81 15.09
N GLU A 122 6.68 23.36 15.97
CA GLU A 122 7.94 23.98 15.58
C GLU A 122 8.94 22.93 15.06
N ASP A 123 8.98 21.75 15.69
CA ASP A 123 9.78 20.62 15.22
C ASP A 123 9.33 20.18 13.82
N SER A 124 8.02 20.18 13.56
CA SER A 124 7.47 19.87 12.24
C SER A 124 7.84 20.91 11.18
N LEU A 125 7.90 22.20 11.55
CA LEU A 125 8.37 23.27 10.66
C LEU A 125 9.86 23.09 10.32
N HIS A 126 10.70 22.83 11.31
CA HIS A 126 12.13 22.55 11.09
C HIS A 126 12.33 21.30 10.22
N LEU A 127 11.56 20.24 10.47
CA LEU A 127 11.59 19.03 9.63
C LEU A 127 11.21 19.34 8.18
N ALA A 128 10.18 20.18 7.96
CA ALA A 128 9.78 20.61 6.63
C ALA A 128 10.88 21.42 5.93
N GLN A 129 11.60 22.29 6.64
CA GLN A 129 12.73 23.05 6.09
C GLN A 129 13.86 22.13 5.59
N VAL A 130 14.17 21.06 6.32
CA VAL A 130 15.16 20.07 5.87
C VAL A 130 14.62 19.26 4.67
N LEU A 131 13.38 18.79 4.74
CA LEU A 131 12.78 17.96 3.71
C LEU A 131 12.69 18.69 2.35
N THR A 132 12.22 19.93 2.34
CA THR A 132 11.92 20.71 1.12
C THR A 132 13.15 20.97 0.26
N ARG A 133 14.30 21.26 0.88
CA ARG A 133 15.62 21.40 0.23
C ARG A 133 16.08 20.16 -0.52
N HIS A 134 15.57 18.98 -0.16
CA HIS A 134 15.97 17.72 -0.75
C HIS A 134 14.85 17.05 -1.56
N THR A 135 13.65 17.62 -1.58
CA THR A 135 12.52 17.05 -2.34
C THR A 135 12.64 17.38 -3.81
N GLN A 136 12.72 16.34 -4.66
CA GLN A 136 12.89 16.47 -6.10
C GLN A 136 11.54 16.48 -6.80
N PHE A 137 11.20 17.61 -7.41
CA PHE A 137 10.08 17.77 -8.34
C PHE A 137 10.58 17.65 -9.79
N LEU A 138 9.70 17.29 -10.73
CA LEU A 138 10.03 17.32 -12.15
C LEU A 138 9.99 18.74 -12.71
N HIS A 139 10.79 19.00 -13.74
CA HIS A 139 10.72 20.25 -14.48
C HIS A 139 9.32 20.46 -15.10
N PRO A 140 8.72 21.68 -15.02
CA PRO A 140 7.36 21.95 -15.53
C PRO A 140 7.15 21.58 -17.00
N ASP A 141 8.18 21.75 -17.84
CA ASP A 141 8.09 21.43 -19.27
C ASP A 141 7.84 19.95 -19.54
N ILE A 142 8.34 19.06 -18.67
CA ILE A 142 8.09 17.63 -18.75
C ILE A 142 6.60 17.35 -18.51
N VAL A 143 6.03 17.96 -17.46
CA VAL A 143 4.60 17.82 -17.13
C VAL A 143 3.74 18.39 -18.26
N ARG A 144 4.09 19.57 -18.80
CA ARG A 144 3.38 20.19 -19.92
C ARG A 144 3.31 19.25 -21.13
N ARG A 145 4.43 18.65 -21.51
CA ARG A 145 4.51 17.70 -22.63
C ARG A 145 3.69 16.42 -22.40
N VAL A 146 3.56 15.95 -21.16
CA VAL A 146 2.67 14.83 -20.82
C VAL A 146 1.20 15.25 -20.98
N VAL A 147 0.84 16.46 -20.56
CA VAL A 147 -0.52 16.99 -20.70
C VAL A 147 -0.89 17.19 -22.16
N GLU A 148 -0.02 17.79 -22.97
CA GLU A 148 -0.23 17.97 -24.41
C GLU A 148 -0.42 16.62 -25.13
N ASP A 149 0.33 15.60 -24.72
CA ASP A 149 0.18 14.25 -25.25
C ASP A 149 -1.13 13.59 -24.79
N ASN A 150 -1.59 13.86 -23.56
CA ASN A 150 -2.91 13.46 -23.09
C ASN A 150 -4.03 14.10 -23.92
N GLU A 151 -3.98 15.40 -24.12
CA GLU A 151 -5.00 16.13 -24.88
C GLU A 151 -5.07 15.63 -26.34
N ARG A 152 -3.92 15.37 -26.96
CA ARG A 152 -3.83 14.80 -28.30
C ARG A 152 -4.52 13.45 -28.42
N HIS A 153 -4.43 12.61 -27.40
CA HIS A 153 -4.95 11.24 -27.42
C HIS A 153 -6.26 11.05 -26.65
N ALA A 154 -6.78 12.11 -26.01
CA ALA A 154 -7.91 12.03 -25.08
C ALA A 154 -9.16 11.37 -25.69
N ALA A 155 -9.51 11.71 -26.93
CA ALA A 155 -10.65 11.12 -27.61
C ALA A 155 -10.47 9.61 -27.84
N ARG A 156 -9.29 9.20 -28.35
CA ARG A 156 -8.97 7.80 -28.65
C ARG A 156 -8.92 6.96 -27.38
N TRP A 157 -8.14 7.37 -26.38
CA TRP A 157 -8.01 6.63 -25.13
C TRP A 157 -9.29 6.66 -24.31
N GLY A 158 -9.99 7.80 -24.27
CA GLY A 158 -11.27 7.94 -23.58
C GLY A 158 -12.32 6.99 -24.13
N ALA A 159 -12.47 6.88 -25.45
CA ALA A 159 -13.40 5.92 -26.07
C ALA A 159 -13.07 4.48 -25.67
N ARG A 160 -11.79 4.09 -25.73
CA ARG A 160 -11.35 2.75 -25.31
C ARG A 160 -11.59 2.48 -23.84
N LEU A 161 -11.32 3.44 -22.95
CA LEU A 161 -11.60 3.28 -21.51
C LEU A 161 -13.09 3.06 -21.24
N VAL A 162 -13.96 3.83 -21.90
CA VAL A 162 -15.43 3.66 -21.79
C VAL A 162 -15.88 2.28 -22.26
N GLU A 163 -15.38 1.80 -23.40
CA GLU A 163 -15.67 0.45 -23.89
C GLU A 163 -15.26 -0.65 -22.90
N LEU A 164 -14.23 -0.39 -22.09
CA LEU A 164 -13.71 -1.29 -21.07
C LEU A 164 -14.34 -1.07 -19.69
N GLY A 165 -15.39 -0.25 -19.59
CA GLY A 165 -16.09 0.03 -18.34
C GLY A 165 -15.29 0.89 -17.35
N VAL A 166 -14.29 1.63 -17.83
CA VAL A 166 -13.46 2.53 -17.03
C VAL A 166 -13.92 3.98 -17.21
N ALA A 167 -14.19 4.66 -16.10
CA ALA A 167 -14.58 6.05 -16.10
C ALA A 167 -13.43 6.95 -16.58
N THR A 168 -13.64 7.64 -17.71
CA THR A 168 -12.61 8.48 -18.33
C THR A 168 -12.17 9.63 -17.43
N ASP A 169 -13.09 10.25 -16.70
CA ASP A 169 -12.84 11.38 -15.81
C ASP A 169 -11.97 11.03 -14.58
N ALA A 170 -11.85 9.74 -14.23
CA ALA A 170 -10.93 9.26 -13.21
C ALA A 170 -9.45 9.33 -13.63
N TYR A 171 -9.16 9.53 -14.93
CA TYR A 171 -7.79 9.52 -15.47
C TYR A 171 -7.50 10.67 -16.44
N LEU A 172 -8.45 11.01 -17.31
CA LEU A 172 -8.32 11.95 -18.43
C LEU A 172 -9.24 13.17 -18.24
N TRP A 173 -9.19 13.80 -17.07
CA TRP A 173 -9.84 15.09 -16.87
C TRP A 173 -9.16 16.21 -17.68
N PRO A 174 -9.81 17.37 -17.90
CA PRO A 174 -9.22 18.49 -18.63
C PRO A 174 -7.86 18.91 -18.04
N ARG A 175 -6.85 18.97 -18.92
CA ARG A 175 -5.45 19.22 -18.58
C ARG A 175 -4.86 18.24 -17.54
N SER A 176 -5.34 16.99 -17.55
CA SER A 176 -4.83 15.93 -16.67
C SER A 176 -3.37 15.62 -16.94
N PRO A 177 -2.52 15.54 -15.91
CA PRO A 177 -1.15 15.08 -16.04
C PRO A 177 -1.02 13.55 -15.91
N CYS A 178 -2.11 12.76 -15.82
CA CYS A 178 -2.04 11.30 -15.66
C CYS A 178 -1.15 10.64 -16.73
N ALA A 179 -0.03 10.03 -16.32
CA ALA A 179 0.94 9.47 -17.26
C ALA A 179 0.45 8.13 -17.85
N PHE A 180 -0.36 7.36 -17.13
CA PHE A 180 -0.89 6.09 -17.66
C PHE A 180 -2.38 5.95 -17.31
N PRO A 181 -3.26 6.56 -18.13
CA PRO A 181 -4.70 6.41 -17.97
C PRO A 181 -5.14 4.94 -17.97
N GLY A 182 -6.04 4.59 -17.06
CA GLY A 182 -6.51 3.22 -16.86
C GLY A 182 -5.57 2.33 -16.02
N VAL A 183 -4.45 2.83 -15.53
CA VAL A 183 -3.57 2.10 -14.61
C VAL A 183 -3.71 2.65 -13.20
N ARG A 184 -4.08 1.80 -12.23
CA ARG A 184 -4.13 2.17 -10.81
C ARG A 184 -3.23 1.32 -9.94
N ARG A 185 -3.03 1.75 -8.70
CA ARG A 185 -2.39 0.91 -7.68
C ARG A 185 -3.35 -0.21 -7.27
N TYR A 186 -2.82 -1.39 -6.98
CA TYR A 186 -3.61 -2.40 -6.30
C TYR A 186 -4.14 -1.90 -4.94
N THR A 187 -5.28 -2.42 -4.51
CA THR A 187 -5.94 -2.11 -3.24
C THR A 187 -6.17 -3.37 -2.43
N GLY A 188 -5.70 -3.38 -1.18
CA GLY A 188 -5.91 -4.49 -0.25
C GLY A 188 -5.04 -5.74 -0.54
N SER A 189 -5.04 -6.66 0.41
CA SER A 189 -4.21 -7.88 0.38
C SER A 189 -4.60 -8.87 -0.72
N ALA A 190 -5.87 -8.87 -1.14
CA ALA A 190 -6.36 -9.76 -2.18
C ALA A 190 -5.78 -9.41 -3.56
N GLU A 191 -5.82 -8.14 -3.96
CA GLU A 191 -5.23 -7.70 -5.23
C GLU A 191 -3.70 -7.82 -5.22
N ILE A 192 -3.05 -7.56 -4.07
CA ILE A 192 -1.61 -7.80 -3.90
C ILE A 192 -1.27 -9.27 -4.17
N ALA A 193 -2.05 -10.20 -3.60
CA ALA A 193 -1.83 -11.62 -3.79
C ALA A 193 -2.04 -12.03 -5.25
N LYS A 194 -3.08 -11.52 -5.93
CA LYS A 194 -3.31 -11.75 -7.37
C LYS A 194 -2.15 -11.19 -8.21
N PHE A 195 -1.75 -9.94 -7.97
CA PHE A 195 -0.65 -9.28 -8.70
C PHE A 195 0.68 -10.02 -8.55
N ARG A 196 0.96 -10.58 -7.37
CA ARG A 196 2.18 -11.36 -7.10
C ARG A 196 2.09 -12.82 -7.57
N GLY A 197 1.00 -13.22 -8.23
CA GLY A 197 0.80 -14.60 -8.71
C GLY A 197 0.52 -15.62 -7.60
N HIS A 198 0.21 -15.18 -6.38
CA HIS A 198 -0.17 -16.07 -5.27
C HIS A 198 -1.62 -16.55 -5.33
N LYS A 199 -2.46 -15.92 -6.18
CA LYS A 199 -3.82 -16.37 -6.47
C LYS A 199 -4.05 -16.30 -7.98
N PRO A 200 -4.70 -17.32 -8.58
CA PRO A 200 -5.12 -17.23 -9.98
C PRO A 200 -6.06 -16.04 -10.15
N GLY A 201 -5.83 -15.29 -11.23
CA GLY A 201 -6.76 -14.25 -11.67
C GLY A 201 -8.04 -14.91 -12.20
N ASP A 202 -9.16 -14.29 -11.93
CA ASP A 202 -10.48 -14.63 -12.47
C ASP A 202 -10.70 -14.11 -13.89
N GLY A 203 -9.64 -13.57 -14.53
CA GLY A 203 -9.69 -12.98 -15.87
C GLY A 203 -10.47 -11.65 -15.93
N SER A 204 -11.10 -11.23 -14.83
CA SER A 204 -11.81 -9.96 -14.75
C SER A 204 -10.83 -8.78 -14.68
N PRO A 205 -11.12 -7.67 -15.38
CA PRO A 205 -10.33 -6.45 -15.24
C PRO A 205 -10.47 -5.91 -13.81
N PRO A 206 -9.43 -5.25 -13.27
CA PRO A 206 -9.51 -4.64 -11.95
C PRO A 206 -10.59 -3.55 -11.93
N PRO A 207 -11.37 -3.42 -10.84
CA PRO A 207 -12.40 -2.37 -10.75
C PRO A 207 -11.83 -0.99 -11.07
N GLY A 208 -12.47 -0.29 -12.02
CA GLY A 208 -12.11 1.07 -12.44
C GLY A 208 -10.74 1.21 -13.12
N ALA A 209 -10.15 0.13 -13.63
CA ALA A 209 -8.86 0.17 -14.33
C ALA A 209 -8.73 -0.97 -15.37
N VAL A 210 -7.80 -0.82 -16.30
CA VAL A 210 -7.40 -1.89 -17.23
C VAL A 210 -6.18 -2.67 -16.73
N ALA A 211 -5.41 -2.09 -15.79
CA ALA A 211 -4.28 -2.74 -15.15
C ALA A 211 -4.01 -2.21 -13.73
N ILE A 212 -3.35 -3.05 -12.92
CA ILE A 212 -2.85 -2.73 -11.58
C ILE A 212 -1.32 -2.75 -11.53
N ASP A 213 -0.73 -2.01 -10.59
CA ASP A 213 0.72 -1.84 -10.45
C ASP A 213 1.22 -1.65 -9.00
N ASP A 214 2.52 -1.92 -8.77
CA ASP A 214 3.29 -1.70 -7.52
C ASP A 214 4.28 -0.53 -7.61
N ASN A 215 3.89 0.54 -8.29
CA ASN A 215 4.67 1.77 -8.56
C ASN A 215 5.75 1.66 -9.65
N ASP A 216 5.68 0.71 -10.59
CA ASP A 216 6.57 0.76 -11.76
C ASP A 216 6.13 1.84 -12.75
N TYR A 217 4.83 1.99 -12.97
CA TYR A 217 4.29 2.95 -13.94
C TYR A 217 4.67 4.40 -13.64
N PRO A 218 4.44 4.95 -12.43
CA PRO A 218 4.91 6.29 -12.12
C PRO A 218 6.43 6.43 -12.27
N LYS A 219 7.21 5.36 -12.01
CA LYS A 219 8.68 5.39 -12.11
C LYS A 219 9.21 5.31 -13.53
N HIS A 220 8.42 4.89 -14.53
CA HIS A 220 8.88 4.86 -15.91
C HIS A 220 9.30 6.25 -16.40
N LEU A 221 8.48 7.27 -16.18
CA LEU A 221 8.81 8.65 -16.56
C LEU A 221 10.15 9.08 -15.96
N TRP A 222 10.30 8.96 -14.65
CA TRP A 222 11.55 9.25 -13.95
C TRP A 222 12.74 8.48 -14.54
N SER A 223 12.60 7.17 -14.75
CA SER A 223 13.69 6.37 -15.33
C SER A 223 14.07 6.82 -16.74
N PHE A 224 13.13 7.22 -17.58
CA PHE A 224 13.46 7.75 -18.91
C PHE A 224 14.19 9.08 -18.83
N LEU A 225 13.72 10.02 -18.01
CA LEU A 225 14.36 11.33 -17.87
C LEU A 225 15.83 11.23 -17.44
N PHE A 226 16.17 10.28 -16.56
CA PHE A 226 17.55 10.14 -16.06
C PHE A 226 18.41 9.08 -16.75
N ARG A 227 17.79 8.06 -17.38
CA ARG A 227 18.49 6.88 -17.90
C ARG A 227 18.15 6.56 -19.36
N GLY A 228 17.21 7.28 -19.96
CA GLY A 228 16.75 7.07 -21.33
C GLY A 228 16.04 5.72 -21.56
N LYS A 229 15.64 5.02 -20.50
CA LYS A 229 15.08 3.66 -20.58
C LYS A 229 14.02 3.37 -19.51
N PRO A 230 13.15 2.35 -19.72
CA PRO A 230 12.16 1.95 -18.74
C PRO A 230 12.75 1.64 -17.35
N PHE A 231 11.95 1.87 -16.31
CA PHE A 231 12.29 1.50 -14.94
C PHE A 231 12.55 -0.01 -14.82
N GLN A 232 13.65 -0.37 -14.15
CA GLN A 232 14.13 -1.74 -13.96
C GLN A 232 14.27 -2.08 -12.47
N LYS A 233 13.31 -1.66 -11.63
CA LYS A 233 13.31 -1.89 -10.18
C LYS A 233 14.49 -1.25 -9.42
N HIS A 234 15.17 -0.27 -10.02
CA HIS A 234 16.27 0.48 -9.40
C HIS A 234 16.07 1.98 -9.58
N GLY A 235 15.99 2.69 -8.46
CA GLY A 235 15.85 4.16 -8.39
C GLY A 235 17.13 4.86 -7.92
N PRO A 236 17.12 6.20 -7.78
CA PRO A 236 18.24 6.96 -7.26
C PRO A 236 18.65 6.49 -5.85
N LYS A 237 19.96 6.36 -5.62
CA LYS A 237 20.51 5.92 -4.33
C LYS A 237 20.12 6.90 -3.21
N GLY A 238 19.56 6.39 -2.11
CA GLY A 238 19.19 7.18 -0.94
C GLY A 238 17.83 7.90 -1.04
N TYR A 239 17.12 7.71 -2.15
CA TYR A 239 15.85 8.38 -2.42
C TYR A 239 14.74 7.37 -2.73
N ASN A 240 13.51 7.73 -2.38
CA ASN A 240 12.32 6.96 -2.71
C ASN A 240 11.25 7.85 -3.33
N LEU A 241 10.45 7.25 -4.22
CA LEU A 241 9.28 7.90 -4.79
C LEU A 241 8.19 7.98 -3.72
N ALA A 242 7.67 9.18 -3.49
CA ALA A 242 6.53 9.46 -2.63
C ALA A 242 5.36 9.99 -3.47
N HIS A 243 4.14 9.63 -3.06
CA HIS A 243 2.92 10.24 -3.59
C HIS A 243 2.47 11.35 -2.65
N VAL A 244 2.29 12.57 -3.18
CA VAL A 244 1.95 13.74 -2.33
C VAL A 244 0.45 13.86 -2.05
N VAL A 245 -0.39 13.35 -2.94
CA VAL A 245 -1.84 13.21 -2.77
C VAL A 245 -2.14 11.74 -2.59
N ASP A 246 -2.93 11.44 -1.56
CA ASP A 246 -3.40 10.09 -1.36
C ASP A 246 -4.34 9.70 -2.51
N HIS A 247 -4.06 8.53 -3.09
CA HIS A 247 -4.80 7.95 -4.21
C HIS A 247 -5.47 6.63 -3.79
N LYS A 248 -5.49 6.34 -2.48
CA LYS A 248 -6.14 5.16 -1.90
C LYS A 248 -7.50 5.54 -1.32
N ASP A 249 -8.47 4.67 -1.48
CA ASP A 249 -9.82 4.87 -0.94
C ASP A 249 -9.88 4.76 0.60
N HIS A 250 -8.89 4.11 1.22
CA HIS A 250 -8.87 3.89 2.68
C HIS A 250 -8.40 5.13 3.46
N GLY A 251 -9.23 5.59 4.39
CA GLY A 251 -8.91 6.63 5.38
C GLY A 251 -9.25 8.06 4.96
N ASN A 252 -9.82 8.26 3.76
CA ASN A 252 -10.29 9.55 3.22
C ASN A 252 -9.34 10.74 3.45
N ARG A 253 -8.01 10.51 3.38
CA ARG A 253 -7.01 11.56 3.61
C ARG A 253 -7.04 12.65 2.52
N ALA A 254 -7.71 12.39 1.40
CA ALA A 254 -8.02 13.42 0.41
C ALA A 254 -8.86 14.56 1.02
N ALA A 255 -9.77 14.28 1.96
CA ALA A 255 -10.60 15.30 2.60
C ALA A 255 -9.81 16.33 3.44
N GLU A 256 -8.61 15.97 3.91
CA GLU A 256 -7.73 16.85 4.71
C GLU A 256 -7.15 18.01 3.87
N HIS A 257 -6.96 17.80 2.57
CA HIS A 257 -6.22 18.74 1.71
C HIS A 257 -7.09 19.36 0.61
N PHE A 258 -8.26 18.79 0.36
CA PHE A 258 -9.12 19.22 -0.73
C PHE A 258 -10.53 19.53 -0.26
N GLU A 259 -11.12 20.51 -0.94
CA GLU A 259 -12.56 20.76 -0.92
C GLU A 259 -13.18 20.06 -2.12
N LEU A 260 -14.26 19.33 -1.86
CA LEU A 260 -15.01 18.62 -2.88
C LEU A 260 -16.19 19.49 -3.31
N ALA A 261 -16.47 19.51 -4.61
CA ALA A 261 -17.72 20.06 -5.12
C ALA A 261 -18.92 19.37 -4.44
N GLN A 262 -20.02 20.10 -4.27
CA GLN A 262 -21.19 19.60 -3.57
C GLN A 262 -21.71 18.30 -4.19
N GLY A 263 -21.83 17.24 -3.37
CA GLY A 263 -22.29 15.92 -3.81
C GLY A 263 -21.25 15.07 -4.54
N ALA A 264 -20.00 15.53 -4.67
CA ALA A 264 -18.93 14.75 -5.28
C ALA A 264 -18.41 13.65 -4.33
N SER A 265 -18.08 12.48 -4.89
CA SER A 265 -17.38 11.39 -4.20
C SER A 265 -15.97 11.24 -4.76
N VAL A 266 -15.03 10.88 -3.88
CA VAL A 266 -13.65 10.53 -4.26
C VAL A 266 -13.50 9.07 -4.67
N GLU A 267 -14.45 8.21 -4.30
CA GLU A 267 -14.39 6.77 -4.53
C GLU A 267 -14.31 6.47 -6.03
N GLY A 268 -13.26 5.76 -6.42
CA GLY A 268 -13.03 5.38 -7.80
C GLY A 268 -12.67 6.52 -8.76
N ARG A 269 -12.50 7.75 -8.27
CA ARG A 269 -12.23 8.95 -9.10
C ARG A 269 -10.84 9.53 -8.94
N LEU A 270 -10.04 9.02 -8.00
CA LEU A 270 -8.66 9.46 -7.75
C LEU A 270 -7.59 8.57 -8.36
N TYR A 271 -7.99 7.54 -9.12
CA TYR A 271 -7.05 6.55 -9.65
C TYR A 271 -5.96 7.14 -10.55
N GLY A 272 -6.30 8.13 -11.39
CA GLY A 272 -5.32 8.77 -12.26
C GLY A 272 -4.18 9.44 -11.51
N LEU A 273 -4.42 9.92 -10.29
CA LEU A 273 -3.39 10.53 -9.45
C LEU A 273 -2.24 9.57 -9.14
N PHE A 274 -2.46 8.25 -9.17
CA PHE A 274 -1.40 7.27 -8.93
C PHE A 274 -0.23 7.40 -9.91
N THR A 275 -0.51 7.71 -11.18
CA THR A 275 0.52 7.84 -12.24
C THR A 275 0.79 9.29 -12.64
N CYS A 276 0.16 10.27 -11.99
CA CYS A 276 0.41 11.68 -12.25
C CYS A 276 1.82 12.09 -11.81
N PRO A 277 2.65 12.67 -12.70
CA PRO A 277 3.96 13.22 -12.34
C PRO A 277 3.85 14.36 -11.32
N THR A 278 2.75 15.13 -11.38
CA THR A 278 2.44 16.19 -10.42
C THR A 278 2.14 15.65 -9.02
N ASN A 279 1.80 14.36 -8.93
CA ASN A 279 1.53 13.68 -7.68
C ASN A 279 2.72 12.87 -7.15
N THR A 280 3.87 12.92 -7.82
CA THR A 280 5.05 12.13 -7.43
C THR A 280 6.27 13.00 -7.23
N VAL A 281 7.03 12.72 -6.19
CA VAL A 281 8.32 13.37 -5.91
C VAL A 281 9.32 12.32 -5.45
N PHE A 282 10.61 12.59 -5.60
CA PHE A 282 11.64 11.82 -4.91
C PHE A 282 12.06 12.53 -3.62
N VAL A 283 12.03 11.82 -2.50
CA VAL A 283 12.45 12.33 -1.19
C VAL A 283 13.53 11.44 -0.58
N PRO A 284 14.39 11.96 0.30
CA PRO A 284 15.35 11.14 1.03
C PRO A 284 14.67 10.01 1.80
N LEU A 285 15.24 8.81 1.76
CA LEU A 285 14.66 7.60 2.35
C LEU A 285 14.28 7.78 3.83
N GLY A 286 15.12 8.47 4.60
CA GLY A 286 14.89 8.75 6.02
C GLY A 286 13.74 9.72 6.31
N LEU A 287 13.27 10.45 5.31
CA LEU A 287 12.24 11.49 5.44
C LEU A 287 10.92 11.13 4.73
N LEU A 288 10.78 9.88 4.27
CA LEU A 288 9.58 9.41 3.56
C LEU A 288 8.34 9.35 4.46
N LYS A 289 8.48 8.94 5.73
CA LYS A 289 7.32 8.84 6.63
C LYS A 289 6.66 10.20 6.92
N PRO A 290 7.42 11.28 7.21
CA PRO A 290 6.84 12.62 7.34
C PRO A 290 5.93 13.05 6.18
N THR A 291 6.26 12.69 4.93
CA THR A 291 5.40 13.02 3.77
C THR A 291 4.09 12.21 3.74
N ASP A 292 4.12 11.00 4.29
CA ASP A 292 2.99 10.06 4.33
C ASP A 292 2.10 10.22 5.58
N PHE A 293 2.56 10.90 6.63
CA PHE A 293 1.84 10.92 7.91
C PHE A 293 1.75 12.30 8.58
N HIS A 294 2.37 13.35 8.04
CA HIS A 294 2.20 14.70 8.56
C HIS A 294 1.36 15.59 7.62
N PRO A 295 0.09 15.89 7.94
CA PRO A 295 -0.82 16.62 7.04
C PRO A 295 -0.30 17.97 6.55
N LYS A 296 0.32 18.77 7.43
CA LYS A 296 0.87 20.09 7.01
C LYS A 296 2.05 19.99 6.05
N VAL A 297 2.94 19.02 6.23
CA VAL A 297 4.06 18.73 5.32
C VAL A 297 3.52 18.30 3.96
N ARG A 298 2.55 17.38 3.95
CA ARG A 298 1.90 16.95 2.71
C ARG A 298 1.20 18.12 2.00
N GLY A 299 0.42 18.91 2.72
CA GLY A 299 -0.25 20.10 2.19
C GLY A 299 0.73 21.15 1.66
N LEU A 300 1.92 21.28 2.26
CA LEU A 300 3.00 22.11 1.74
C LEU A 300 3.52 21.59 0.38
N LEU A 301 3.75 20.27 0.26
CA LEU A 301 4.19 19.65 -1.00
C LEU A 301 3.13 19.74 -2.11
N ILE A 302 1.85 19.54 -1.77
CA ILE A 302 0.73 19.67 -2.73
C ILE A 302 0.63 21.12 -3.24
N ARG A 303 0.72 22.12 -2.35
CA ARG A 303 0.71 23.53 -2.74
C ARG A 303 1.94 23.92 -3.56
N LYS A 304 3.12 23.35 -3.27
CA LYS A 304 4.30 23.51 -4.13
C LYS A 304 4.06 22.93 -5.52
N ALA A 305 3.47 21.74 -5.63
CA ALA A 305 3.11 21.15 -6.91
C ALA A 305 2.11 22.05 -7.68
N GLN A 306 1.12 22.61 -7.00
CA GLN A 306 0.17 23.55 -7.61
C GLN A 306 0.88 24.82 -8.12
N ALA A 307 1.77 25.41 -7.32
CA ALA A 307 2.53 26.59 -7.73
C ALA A 307 3.44 26.31 -8.93
N LEU A 308 4.06 25.12 -8.97
CA LEU A 308 5.00 24.73 -10.01
C LEU A 308 4.31 24.34 -11.33
N TYR A 309 3.15 23.69 -11.27
CA TYR A 309 2.52 23.07 -12.45
C TYR A 309 1.15 23.64 -12.81
N GLY A 310 0.52 24.47 -11.96
CA GLY A 310 -0.85 24.96 -12.17
C GLY A 310 -1.02 25.79 -13.46
N SER A 311 0.05 26.41 -13.93
CA SER A 311 0.06 27.14 -15.21
C SER A 311 -0.01 26.19 -16.41
N CYS A 312 0.46 24.95 -16.31
CA CYS A 312 0.48 23.98 -17.41
C CYS A 312 -0.51 22.81 -17.27
N CYS A 313 -1.07 22.55 -16.08
CA CYS A 313 -1.98 21.42 -15.87
C CYS A 313 -2.99 21.66 -14.74
N SER A 314 -3.97 20.75 -14.64
CA SER A 314 -4.86 20.63 -13.48
C SER A 314 -4.35 19.46 -12.61
N ILE A 315 -3.68 19.76 -11.49
CA ILE A 315 -3.02 18.71 -10.67
C ILE A 315 -4.00 17.74 -10.01
N VAL A 316 -5.27 18.13 -9.91
CA VAL A 316 -6.40 17.32 -9.42
C VAL A 316 -7.60 17.44 -10.36
N PRO A 317 -8.55 16.48 -10.31
CA PRO A 317 -9.79 16.55 -11.08
C PRO A 317 -10.65 17.79 -10.76
N PRO A 318 -11.52 18.25 -11.69
CA PRO A 318 -12.30 19.48 -11.54
C PRO A 318 -13.27 19.53 -10.36
N PHE A 319 -13.67 18.38 -9.81
CA PHE A 319 -14.53 18.32 -8.64
C PHE A 319 -13.76 18.54 -7.32
N MET A 320 -12.44 18.75 -7.38
CA MET A 320 -11.58 19.01 -6.24
C MET A 320 -10.88 20.34 -6.39
N SER A 321 -10.75 21.05 -5.27
CA SER A 321 -9.90 22.24 -5.16
C SER A 321 -9.04 22.14 -3.91
N LEU A 322 -7.85 22.74 -3.93
CA LEU A 322 -6.96 22.72 -2.78
C LEU A 322 -7.53 23.61 -1.68
N ARG A 323 -7.53 23.12 -0.44
CA ARG A 323 -7.81 23.97 0.72
C ARG A 323 -6.70 25.00 0.90
N GLU A 324 -7.10 26.23 1.22
CA GLU A 324 -6.15 27.24 1.67
C GLU A 324 -5.56 26.86 3.03
N CYS A 325 -4.30 27.22 3.26
CA CYS A 325 -3.67 27.08 4.56
C CYS A 325 -3.59 28.46 5.21
N GLY A 326 -4.41 28.69 6.23
CA GLY A 326 -4.44 29.96 6.96
C GLY A 326 -3.20 30.21 7.83
N ASP A 327 -2.32 29.24 8.00
CA ASP A 327 -1.08 29.41 8.76
C ASP A 327 0.07 29.87 7.84
N SER A 328 0.41 31.16 7.93
CA SER A 328 1.45 31.79 7.12
C SER A 328 2.85 31.23 7.36
N ARG A 329 3.10 30.53 8.49
CA ARG A 329 4.37 29.80 8.71
C ARG A 329 4.57 28.67 7.71
N TRP A 330 3.47 28.12 7.18
CA TRP A 330 3.47 27.08 6.17
C TRP A 330 3.31 27.63 4.75
N SER A 331 3.59 28.91 4.49
CA SER A 331 3.65 29.43 3.12
C SER A 331 4.83 28.82 2.37
N ILE A 332 4.63 28.44 1.10
CA ILE A 332 5.68 27.81 0.27
C ILE A 332 6.91 28.69 0.11
N ASP A 333 6.76 30.03 0.19
CA ASP A 333 7.83 31.01 0.02
C ASP A 333 8.76 31.10 1.25
N ARG A 334 8.36 30.48 2.37
CA ARG A 334 9.19 30.42 3.59
C ARG A 334 10.16 29.23 3.60
N PHE A 335 10.13 28.41 2.56
CA PHE A 335 10.95 27.21 2.45
C PHE A 335 11.89 27.33 1.25
N GLU A 336 13.11 26.83 1.42
CA GLU A 336 14.02 26.61 0.31
C GLU A 336 13.68 25.29 -0.38
N TRP A 337 13.62 25.31 -1.70
CA TRP A 337 13.26 24.16 -2.52
C TRP A 337 14.43 23.74 -3.38
N ALA A 338 14.59 22.44 -3.59
CA ALA A 338 15.48 21.96 -4.64
C ALA A 338 14.98 22.46 -6.02
N GLU A 339 15.90 22.75 -6.92
CA GLU A 339 15.57 23.04 -8.31
C GLU A 339 14.87 21.83 -8.96
N PRO A 340 13.81 22.04 -9.75
CA PRO A 340 13.16 20.96 -10.49
C PRO A 340 14.13 20.22 -11.42
N VAL A 341 13.95 18.91 -11.53
CA VAL A 341 14.90 18.02 -12.22
C VAL A 341 14.28 17.31 -13.44
N GLY A 342 15.14 16.67 -14.22
CA GLY A 342 14.78 15.81 -15.35
C GLY A 342 15.26 16.39 -16.68
N ASP A 343 15.78 15.51 -17.55
CA ASP A 343 16.28 15.88 -18.87
C ASP A 343 15.19 15.67 -19.94
N PRO A 344 14.74 16.75 -20.63
CA PRO A 344 13.75 16.62 -21.69
C PRO A 344 14.27 15.84 -22.92
N ALA A 345 15.58 15.63 -23.09
CA ALA A 345 16.14 14.92 -24.23
C ALA A 345 15.63 13.47 -24.37
N HIS A 346 15.19 12.85 -23.27
CA HIS A 346 14.63 11.51 -23.27
C HIS A 346 13.10 11.47 -23.24
N LEU A 347 12.44 12.63 -23.23
CA LEU A 347 10.99 12.71 -23.09
C LEU A 347 10.25 12.14 -24.29
N ASP A 348 10.74 12.38 -25.51
CA ASP A 348 10.12 11.79 -26.71
C ASP A 348 10.19 10.26 -26.70
N LYS A 349 11.30 9.69 -26.20
CA LYS A 349 11.43 8.23 -26.01
C LYS A 349 10.44 7.71 -24.97
N PHE A 350 10.23 8.45 -23.88
CA PHE A 350 9.21 8.12 -22.89
C PHE A 350 7.81 8.13 -23.52
N LEU A 351 7.44 9.19 -24.24
CA LEU A 351 6.11 9.31 -24.84
C LEU A 351 5.85 8.21 -25.87
N ALA A 352 6.85 7.84 -26.68
CA ALA A 352 6.75 6.69 -27.59
C ALA A 352 6.49 5.38 -26.84
N PHE A 353 7.31 5.08 -25.82
CA PHE A 353 7.14 3.89 -24.96
C PHE A 353 5.76 3.87 -24.29
N ARG A 354 5.36 5.02 -23.76
CA ARG A 354 4.09 5.24 -23.07
C ARG A 354 2.91 4.94 -23.99
N ASN A 355 2.92 5.49 -25.20
CA ASN A 355 1.84 5.33 -26.17
C ASN A 355 1.74 3.88 -26.65
N GLU A 356 2.86 3.22 -26.95
CA GLU A 356 2.89 1.79 -27.28
C GLU A 356 2.32 0.94 -26.13
N ARG A 357 2.67 1.28 -24.88
CA ARG A 357 2.19 0.57 -23.70
C ARG A 357 0.69 0.75 -23.50
N LEU A 358 0.18 1.97 -23.63
CA LEU A 358 -1.26 2.25 -23.53
C LEU A 358 -2.05 1.57 -24.65
N ASP A 359 -1.55 1.60 -25.88
CA ASP A 359 -2.21 0.94 -27.01
C ASP A 359 -2.29 -0.59 -26.78
N LYS A 360 -1.24 -1.21 -26.23
CA LYS A 360 -1.27 -2.64 -25.83
C LYS A 360 -2.30 -2.91 -24.73
N LEU A 361 -2.32 -2.10 -23.67
CA LEU A 361 -3.26 -2.28 -22.55
C LEU A 361 -4.73 -2.13 -23.00
N LEU A 362 -5.00 -1.14 -23.84
CA LEU A 362 -6.35 -0.82 -24.32
C LEU A 362 -6.84 -1.77 -25.44
N ALA A 363 -5.92 -2.51 -26.07
CA ALA A 363 -6.24 -3.55 -27.05
C ALA A 363 -6.51 -4.92 -26.41
N GLN A 364 -5.83 -5.26 -25.30
CA GLN A 364 -5.87 -6.59 -24.68
C GLN A 364 -7.15 -6.91 -23.88
N ALA A 365 -8.09 -5.97 -23.77
CA ALA A 365 -9.29 -6.13 -22.95
C ALA A 365 -10.59 -6.27 -23.76
N GLY A 366 -10.52 -6.72 -25.02
CA GLY A 366 -11.71 -7.14 -25.79
C GLY A 366 -12.24 -8.51 -25.33
N PRO A 367 -13.54 -8.81 -25.52
CA PRO A 367 -14.10 -10.12 -25.17
C PRO A 367 -13.38 -11.22 -25.96
N THR A 368 -12.89 -12.24 -25.27
CA THR A 368 -12.41 -13.48 -25.89
C THR A 368 -13.52 -14.01 -26.81
N PRO A 369 -13.28 -14.22 -28.11
CA PRO A 369 -14.30 -14.84 -28.95
C PRO A 369 -14.57 -16.24 -28.41
N ALA A 370 -15.84 -16.53 -28.15
CA ALA A 370 -16.29 -17.86 -27.79
C ALA A 370 -15.90 -18.82 -28.93
N SER A 371 -15.08 -19.81 -28.59
CA SER A 371 -14.83 -20.99 -29.41
C SER A 371 -15.26 -22.22 -28.62
#